data_AF-A0A2G9QE52-F1
#
_entry.id   AF-A0A2G9QE52-F1
#
_cell.length_a   1.000
_cell.length_b   1.000
_cell.length_c   1.000
_cell.angle_alpha   90.00
_cell.angle_beta   90.00
_cell.angle_gamma   90.00
#
_symmetry.space_group_name_H-M   'P 1'
#
loop_
_entity.id
_entity.type
_entity.pdbx_description
1 polymer ?
#
loop_
_entity_poly.entity_id
_entity_poly.type
_entity_poly.pdbx_seq_one_letter_code
_entity_poly.pdbx_strand_id
1 'polypeptide(L)'
;MSKSDAPITYKPIKVIAAACNNMGISLNGRIPWNLPNEFQYLLNKLTTVEQPGKKNLLVWGRTSFENFDENLLPLANTVIALMTEKLR
;
A
#
# COMPACT_ATOMS: atom_id res chain seq x y z
N MET A 1 -21.04 5.07 31.53
CA MET A 1 -21.12 4.00 30.51
C MET A 1 -19.98 4.22 29.51
N SER A 2 -18.80 3.74 29.90
CA SER A 2 -18.14 2.51 29.42
C SER A 2 -17.21 2.80 28.23
N LYS A 3 -16.02 3.32 28.55
CA LYS A 3 -14.86 3.19 27.67
C LYS A 3 -14.60 1.68 27.56
N SER A 4 -14.51 1.18 26.34
CA SER A 4 -14.25 -0.23 26.05
C SER A 4 -12.90 -0.63 26.65
N ASP A 5 -12.92 -1.49 27.68
CA ASP A 5 -11.73 -2.10 28.31
C ASP A 5 -11.08 -3.18 27.41
N ALA A 6 -11.29 -3.13 26.10
CA ALA A 6 -10.66 -4.05 25.18
C ALA A 6 -9.17 -3.69 25.04
N PRO A 7 -8.23 -4.63 25.25
CA PRO A 7 -6.82 -4.35 25.11
C PRO A 7 -6.51 -3.90 23.67
N ILE A 8 -5.80 -2.77 23.55
CA ILE A 8 -5.31 -2.28 22.26
C ILE A 8 -4.43 -3.36 21.66
N THR A 9 -4.91 -3.97 20.57
CA THR A 9 -4.19 -5.02 19.85
C THR A 9 -3.61 -4.42 18.58
N TYR A 10 -2.28 -4.37 18.50
CA TYR A 10 -1.59 -3.90 17.30
C TYR A 10 -1.52 -5.04 16.27
N LYS A 11 -1.97 -4.76 15.04
CA LYS A 11 -1.72 -5.67 13.92
C LYS A 11 -0.31 -5.41 13.37
N PRO A 12 0.49 -6.45 13.11
CA PRO A 12 1.79 -6.28 12.48
C PRO A 12 1.62 -5.68 11.08
N ILE A 13 2.43 -4.68 10.74
CA ILE A 13 2.44 -4.02 9.43
C ILE A 13 3.51 -4.67 8.57
N LYS A 14 3.14 -5.05 7.35
CA LYS A 14 4.08 -5.53 6.34
C LYS A 14 4.43 -4.37 5.41
N VAL A 15 5.70 -3.97 5.40
CA VAL A 15 6.21 -2.93 4.51
C VAL A 15 6.75 -3.58 3.24
N ILE A 16 6.46 -2.98 2.09
CA ILE A 16 6.97 -3.41 0.79
C ILE A 16 7.47 -2.18 0.02
N ALA A 17 8.70 -2.25 -0.48
CA ALA A 17 9.33 -1.19 -1.25
C ALA A 17 10.39 -1.77 -2.18
N ALA A 18 10.57 -1.16 -3.35
CA ALA A 18 11.75 -1.34 -4.19
C ALA A 18 12.69 -0.15 -3.98
N ALA A 19 13.97 -0.40 -3.79
CA ALA A 19 14.96 0.62 -3.50
C ALA A 19 16.29 0.35 -4.24
N CYS A 20 17.00 1.41 -4.61
CA CYS A 20 18.37 1.33 -5.10
C CYS A 20 19.35 0.90 -3.99
N ASN A 21 20.59 0.55 -4.36
CA ASN A 21 21.66 0.22 -3.42
C ASN A 21 21.95 1.32 -2.38
N ASN A 22 21.63 2.57 -2.70
CA ASN A 22 21.74 3.73 -1.79
C ASN A 22 20.42 4.08 -1.08
N MET A 23 19.44 3.16 -1.07
CA MET A 23 18.11 3.32 -0.47
C MET A 23 17.20 4.38 -1.12
N GLY A 24 17.53 4.88 -2.32
CA GLY A 24 16.62 5.73 -3.09
C GLY A 24 15.41 4.95 -3.63
N ILE A 25 14.20 5.53 -3.56
CA ILE A 25 12.93 4.89 -3.97
C ILE A 25 12.20 5.61 -5.11
N SER A 26 12.49 6.90 -5.31
CA SER A 26 11.84 7.73 -6.33
C SER A 26 12.73 8.88 -6.76
N LEU A 27 12.46 9.42 -7.94
CA LEU A 27 13.06 10.64 -8.49
C LEU A 27 11.95 11.46 -9.14
N ASN A 28 11.82 12.73 -8.77
CA ASN A 28 10.81 13.65 -9.29
C ASN A 28 9.36 13.11 -9.21
N GLY A 29 9.02 12.44 -8.10
CA GLY A 29 7.68 11.88 -7.86
C GLY A 29 7.40 10.56 -8.59
N ARG A 30 8.33 10.04 -9.38
CA ARG A 30 8.18 8.80 -10.14
C ARG A 30 9.23 7.77 -9.75
N ILE A 31 8.94 6.51 -10.07
CA ILE A 31 9.91 5.42 -9.97
C ILE A 31 10.86 5.55 -11.19
N PRO A 32 12.18 5.73 -11.00
CA PRO A 32 13.10 6.01 -12.10
C PRO A 32 13.56 4.77 -12.88
N TRP A 33 13.02 3.60 -12.57
CA TRP A 33 13.33 2.33 -13.21
C TRP A 33 12.06 1.63 -13.72
N ASN A 34 12.22 0.79 -14.74
CA ASN A 34 11.20 -0.12 -15.22
C ASN A 34 11.54 -1.56 -14.81
N LEU A 35 10.89 -2.08 -13.77
CA LEU A 35 11.10 -3.42 -13.23
C LEU A 35 9.78 -4.20 -13.25
N PRO A 36 9.38 -4.76 -14.41
CA PRO A 36 8.05 -5.37 -14.56
C PRO A 36 7.81 -6.56 -13.62
N ASN A 37 8.84 -7.36 -13.35
CA ASN A 37 8.74 -8.49 -12.44
C ASN A 37 8.50 -8.05 -10.98
N GLU A 38 9.19 -7.00 -10.53
CA GLU A 38 9.01 -6.42 -9.19
C GLU A 38 7.63 -5.75 -9.06
N PHE A 39 7.16 -5.11 -10.13
CA PHE A 39 5.82 -4.52 -10.15
C PHE A 39 4.74 -5.60 -10.08
N GLN A 40 4.88 -6.70 -10.84
CA GLN A 40 3.98 -7.85 -10.73
C GLN A 40 4.04 -8.50 -9.34
N TYR A 41 5.23 -8.61 -8.74
CA TYR A 41 5.39 -9.08 -7.38
C TYR A 41 4.61 -8.21 -6.38
N LEU A 42 4.73 -6.88 -6.49
CA LEU A 42 3.95 -5.93 -5.70
C LEU A 42 2.45 -6.20 -5.87
N LEU A 43 1.92 -6.21 -7.10
CA LEU A 43 0.50 -6.45 -7.36
C LEU A 43 0.01 -7.76 -6.76
N ASN A 44 0.79 -8.84 -6.89
CA ASN A 44 0.46 -10.13 -6.30
C ASN A 44 0.41 -10.05 -4.77
N LYS A 45 1.36 -9.37 -4.12
CA LYS A 45 1.37 -9.17 -2.66
C LYS A 45 0.22 -8.30 -2.18
N LEU A 46 -0.17 -7.28 -2.93
CA LEU A 46 -1.27 -6.41 -2.57
C LEU A 46 -2.63 -7.14 -2.68
N THR A 47 -2.82 -7.98 -3.70
CA THR A 47 -4.13 -8.57 -4.03
C THR A 47 -4.36 -9.98 -3.47
N THR A 48 -3.30 -10.70 -3.09
CA THR A 48 -3.40 -12.03 -2.46
C THR A 48 -3.79 -11.90 -0.99
N VAL A 49 -4.91 -12.50 -0.60
CA VAL A 49 -5.41 -12.49 0.78
C VAL A 49 -5.09 -13.80 1.50
N GLU A 50 -4.73 -13.71 2.78
CA GLU A 50 -4.41 -14.89 3.59
C GLU A 50 -5.67 -15.68 3.98
N GLN A 51 -6.80 -15.01 4.16
CA GLN A 51 -8.06 -15.60 4.58
C GLN A 51 -9.15 -15.35 3.52
N PRO A 52 -9.84 -16.40 3.05
CA PRO A 52 -10.95 -16.24 2.12
C PRO A 52 -12.02 -15.28 2.67
N GLY A 53 -12.55 -14.41 1.81
CA GLY A 53 -13.55 -13.41 2.18
C GLY A 53 -13.02 -12.19 2.94
N LYS A 54 -11.71 -12.10 3.19
CA LYS A 54 -11.06 -10.90 3.72
C LYS A 54 -10.45 -10.05 2.60
N LYS A 55 -10.04 -8.83 2.95
CA LYS A 55 -9.32 -7.89 2.09
C LYS A 55 -8.04 -7.43 2.77
N ASN A 56 -7.04 -7.07 1.98
CA ASN A 56 -5.85 -6.40 2.47
C ASN A 56 -6.13 -4.90 2.65
N LEU A 57 -5.70 -4.33 3.78
CA LEU A 57 -5.72 -2.90 4.01
C LEU A 57 -4.39 -2.30 3.56
N LEU A 58 -4.41 -1.46 2.54
CA LEU A 58 -3.25 -0.76 2.03
C LEU A 58 -3.20 0.63 2.63
N VAL A 59 -2.18 0.91 3.43
CA VAL A 59 -1.90 2.25 3.93
C VAL A 59 -0.94 2.91 2.96
N TRP A 60 -1.40 3.94 2.25
CA TRP A 60 -0.64 4.53 1.14
C TRP A 60 -0.62 6.05 1.25
N GLY A 61 0.54 6.67 1.03
CA GLY A 61 0.61 8.13 0.90
C GLY A 61 -0.06 8.64 -0.38
N ARG A 62 -0.77 9.77 -0.29
CA ARG A 62 -1.46 10.42 -1.43
C ARG A 62 -0.56 10.56 -2.66
N THR A 63 0.63 11.12 -2.53
CA THR A 63 1.51 11.41 -3.68
C THR A 63 1.94 10.14 -4.41
N SER A 64 2.21 9.06 -3.69
CA SER A 64 2.54 7.77 -4.31
C SER A 64 1.33 7.17 -5.03
N PHE A 65 0.13 7.32 -4.48
CA PHE A 65 -1.11 6.85 -5.10
C PHE A 65 -1.46 7.66 -6.36
N GLU A 66 -1.29 8.98 -6.36
CA GLU A 66 -1.54 9.85 -7.53
C GLU A 66 -0.59 9.57 -8.71
N ASN A 67 0.58 8.96 -8.46
CA ASN A 67 1.52 8.54 -9.50
C ASN A 67 1.35 7.06 -9.90
N PHE A 68 0.38 6.35 -9.31
CA PHE A 68 0.07 4.96 -9.65
C PHE A 68 -0.76 4.90 -10.96
N ASP A 69 -0.63 3.81 -11.70
CA ASP A 69 -1.38 3.62 -12.94
C ASP A 69 -2.87 3.36 -12.66
N GLU A 70 -3.71 4.33 -13.03
CA GLU A 70 -5.15 4.30 -12.81
C GLU A 70 -5.83 3.13 -13.54
N ASN A 71 -5.24 2.61 -14.63
CA ASN A 71 -5.80 1.49 -15.39
C ASN A 71 -5.81 0.17 -14.59
N LEU A 72 -5.01 0.09 -13.52
CA LEU A 72 -4.93 -1.06 -12.64
C LEU A 72 -5.93 -0.99 -11.47
N LEU A 73 -6.68 0.11 -11.38
CA LEU A 73 -7.71 0.28 -10.36
C LEU A 73 -9.08 -0.21 -10.87
N PRO A 74 -9.89 -0.85 -10.01
CA PRO A 74 -9.63 -1.15 -8.61
C PRO A 74 -8.73 -2.40 -8.41
N LEU A 75 -7.82 -2.35 -7.43
CA LEU A 75 -7.03 -3.51 -7.04
C LEU A 75 -7.91 -4.55 -6.32
N ALA A 76 -7.93 -5.78 -6.85
CA ALA A 76 -8.72 -6.88 -6.30
C ALA A 76 -8.40 -7.17 -4.82
N ASN A 77 -9.43 -7.43 -4.02
CA ASN A 77 -9.30 -7.77 -2.59
C ASN A 77 -8.57 -6.73 -1.73
N THR A 78 -8.56 -5.46 -2.13
CA THR A 78 -7.92 -4.39 -1.35
C THR A 78 -8.93 -3.36 -0.81
N VAL A 79 -8.52 -2.69 0.26
CA VAL A 79 -9.08 -1.42 0.73
C VAL A 79 -7.91 -0.45 0.85
N ILE A 80 -7.98 0.71 0.19
CA ILE A 80 -6.91 1.70 0.20
C ILE A 80 -7.24 2.81 1.21
N ALA A 81 -6.44 2.92 2.26
CA ALA A 81 -6.46 4.02 3.20
C ALA A 81 -5.38 5.04 2.81
N LEU A 82 -5.83 6.15 2.20
CA LEU A 82 -4.95 7.23 1.77
C LEU A 82 -4.56 8.12 2.95
N MET A 83 -3.25 8.27 3.16
CA MET A 83 -2.69 9.19 4.14
C MET A 83 -2.49 10.57 3.53
N THR A 84 -3.04 11.58 4.18
CA THR A 84 -2.92 12.98 3.81
C THR A 84 -3.12 13.89 5.02
N GLU A 85 -2.48 15.05 5.02
CA GLU A 85 -2.68 16.07 6.05
C GLU A 85 -3.99 16.85 5.87
N LYS A 86 -4.47 17.01 4.63
CA LYS A 86 -5.68 17.76 4.30
C LYS A 86 -6.51 17.01 3.29
N LEU A 87 -7.71 16.60 3.67
CA LEU A 87 -8.74 16.16 2.74
C LEU A 87 -9.17 17.41 1.94
N ARG A 88 -9.11 17.36 0.62
CA ARG A 88 -9.60 18.45 -0.23
C ARG A 88 -11.12 18.48 -0.21
#